data_AF-A0A8J5STB4-F1
#
_entry.id   AF-A0A8J5STB4-F1
#
_cell.length_a   1.000
_cell.length_b   1.000
_cell.length_c   1.000
_cell.angle_alpha   90.00
_cell.angle_beta   90.00
_cell.angle_gamma   90.00
#
_symmetry.space_group_name_H-M   'P 1'
#
loop_
_entity.id
_entity.type
_entity.pdbx_description
1 polymer ?
#
loop_
_entity_poly.entity_id
_entity_poly.type
_entity_poly.pdbx_seq_one_letter_code
_entity_poly.pdbx_strand_id
1 'polypeptide(L)'
;MVKEMSRLKKDHDHIKGLLINFIHSFWLSLLKIPSFLVEFITPIIKATNTGNKSILLFYSMSEYEPWKETFGGNRGGWSIKHYKGLGTSTSAQGWKYFENIAKHKKDFV
;
A
#
# COMPACT_ATOMS: atom_id res chain seq x y z
N MET A 1 16.03 1.76 5.06
CA MET A 1 14.54 1.74 5.01
C MET A 1 14.00 2.13 3.65
N VAL A 2 14.32 3.31 3.10
CA VAL A 2 13.89 3.72 1.74
C VAL A 2 14.38 2.74 0.65
N LYS A 3 15.65 2.33 0.70
CA LYS A 3 16.19 1.30 -0.21
C LYS A 3 15.46 -0.05 -0.12
N GLU A 4 15.00 -0.43 1.08
CA GLU A 4 14.28 -1.69 1.30
C GLU A 4 12.85 -1.61 0.75
N MET A 5 12.16 -0.49 0.98
CA MET A 5 10.83 -0.23 0.40
C MET A 5 10.87 -0.16 -1.13
N SER A 6 11.91 0.42 -1.69
CA SER A 6 12.14 0.46 -3.14
C SER A 6 12.37 -0.95 -3.70
N ARG A 7 13.07 -1.82 -2.97
CA ARG A 7 13.28 -3.23 -3.36
C ARG A 7 11.97 -4.02 -3.34
N LEU A 8 11.19 -3.91 -2.27
CA LEU A 8 9.88 -4.56 -2.15
C LEU A 8 8.91 -4.10 -3.24
N LYS A 9 8.91 -2.82 -3.59
CA LYS A 9 8.12 -2.29 -4.72
C LYS A 9 8.56 -2.92 -6.03
N LYS A 10 9.87 -3.01 -6.28
CA LYS A 10 10.41 -3.61 -7.50
C LYS A 10 10.04 -5.09 -7.61
N ASP A 11 10.17 -5.86 -6.53
CA ASP A 11 9.82 -7.28 -6.52
C ASP A 11 8.31 -7.49 -6.72
N HIS A 12 7.47 -6.64 -6.11
CA HIS A 12 6.02 -6.63 -6.32
C HIS A 12 5.64 -6.33 -7.79
N ASP A 13 6.25 -5.31 -8.38
CA ASP A 13 5.99 -4.94 -9.78
C ASP A 13 6.49 -6.01 -10.77
N HIS A 14 7.60 -6.68 -10.46
CA HIS A 14 8.10 -7.82 -11.24
C HIS A 14 7.13 -9.02 -11.19
N ILE A 15 6.60 -9.36 -10.02
CA ILE A 15 5.63 -10.46 -9.86
C ILE A 15 4.33 -10.14 -10.61
N LYS A 16 3.84 -8.89 -10.53
CA LYS A 16 2.68 -8.46 -11.33
C LYS A 16 2.92 -8.61 -12.82
N GLY A 17 4.09 -8.17 -13.31
CA GLY A 17 4.45 -8.28 -14.72
C GLY A 17 4.43 -9.73 -15.20
N LEU A 18 4.97 -10.66 -14.40
CA LEU A 18 4.92 -12.09 -14.70
C LEU A 18 3.49 -12.64 -14.71
N LEU A 19 2.66 -12.23 -13.75
CA LEU A 19 1.26 -12.66 -13.69
C LEU A 19 0.45 -12.16 -14.90
N ILE A 20 0.65 -10.90 -15.29
CA ILE A 20 0.03 -10.31 -16.48
C ILE A 20 0.51 -11.02 -17.73
N ASN A 21 1.81 -11.26 -17.84
CA ASN A 21 2.39 -11.98 -18.98
C ASN A 21 1.81 -13.40 -19.07
N PHE A 22 1.68 -14.11 -17.94
CA PHE A 22 1.05 -15.43 -17.88
C PHE A 22 -0.39 -15.38 -18.39
N ILE A 23 -1.23 -14.48 -17.88
CA ILE A 23 -2.63 -14.35 -18.33
C ILE A 23 -2.68 -13.94 -19.81
N HIS A 24 -1.81 -13.04 -20.25
CA HIS A 24 -1.73 -12.60 -21.64
C HIS A 24 -1.38 -13.75 -22.60
N SER A 25 -0.44 -14.62 -22.22
CA SER A 25 0.00 -15.75 -23.04
C SER A 25 -1.07 -16.82 -23.22
N PHE A 26 -1.88 -17.10 -22.19
CA PHE A 26 -2.86 -18.19 -22.23
C PHE A 26 -4.30 -17.71 -22.52
N TRP A 27 -4.67 -16.50 -22.08
CA TRP A 27 -6.05 -15.99 -22.12
C TRP A 27 -6.13 -14.47 -22.32
N LEU A 28 -5.68 -14.00 -23.49
CA LEU A 28 -5.74 -12.59 -23.87
C LEU A 28 -7.14 -11.95 -23.73
N SER A 29 -8.20 -12.74 -23.97
CA SER A 29 -9.59 -12.26 -23.86
C SER A 29 -9.97 -11.84 -22.44
N LEU A 30 -9.38 -12.45 -21.41
CA LEU A 30 -9.68 -12.11 -20.02
C LEU A 30 -9.21 -10.71 -19.64
N LEU A 31 -8.05 -10.27 -20.16
CA LEU A 31 -7.53 -8.92 -19.91
C LEU A 31 -8.40 -7.82 -20.53
N LYS A 32 -9.23 -8.15 -21.52
CA LYS A 32 -10.16 -7.19 -22.15
C LYS A 32 -11.43 -6.97 -21.34
N ILE A 33 -11.71 -7.83 -20.35
CA ILE A 33 -12.89 -7.71 -19.50
C ILE A 33 -12.62 -6.61 -18.46
N PRO A 34 -13.42 -5.54 -18.41
CA PRO A 34 -13.25 -4.48 -17.43
C PRO A 34 -13.29 -5.04 -16.00
N SER A 35 -12.38 -4.57 -15.14
CA SER A 35 -12.27 -5.02 -13.74
C SER A 35 -11.94 -6.52 -13.56
N PHE A 36 -11.48 -7.23 -14.59
CA PHE A 36 -11.05 -8.63 -14.45
C PHE A 36 -9.82 -8.76 -13.56
N LEU A 37 -8.79 -7.95 -13.83
CA LEU A 37 -7.60 -7.89 -13.00
C LEU A 37 -7.68 -6.68 -12.07
N VAL A 38 -7.44 -6.92 -10.79
CA VAL A 38 -7.56 -5.92 -9.73
C VAL A 38 -6.36 -6.06 -8.81
N GLU A 39 -5.79 -4.93 -8.42
CA GLU A 39 -4.77 -4.86 -7.39
C GLU A 39 -5.38 -4.49 -6.03
N PHE A 40 -4.98 -5.22 -4.99
CA PHE A 40 -5.25 -4.83 -3.61
C PHE A 40 -4.03 -4.10 -3.03
N ILE A 41 -4.20 -2.83 -2.64
CA ILE A 41 -3.16 -2.00 -2.06
C ILE A 41 -3.34 -1.85 -0.54
N THR A 42 -2.25 -1.86 0.21
CA THR A 42 -2.23 -1.63 1.65
C THR A 42 -1.34 -0.44 2.00
N PRO A 43 -1.62 0.30 3.08
CA PRO A 43 -0.77 1.41 3.49
C PRO A 43 0.64 0.92 3.87
N ILE A 44 1.66 1.70 3.52
CA ILE A 44 3.06 1.42 3.84
C ILE A 44 3.52 2.07 5.15
N ILE A 45 2.85 3.16 5.56
CA ILE A 45 3.14 3.88 6.79
C ILE A 45 1.83 4.20 7.51
N LYS A 46 1.82 3.99 8.83
CA LYS A 46 0.79 4.46 9.73
C LYS A 46 1.39 5.46 10.71
N ALA A 47 0.87 6.68 10.72
CA ALA A 47 1.16 7.67 11.76
C ALA A 47 -0.01 7.70 12.76
N THR A 48 0.29 7.67 14.06
CA THR A 48 -0.70 7.76 15.13
C THR A 48 -0.34 8.91 16.05
N ASN A 49 -1.24 9.87 16.21
CA ASN A 49 -1.06 10.98 17.12
C ASN A 49 -1.22 10.48 18.57
N THR A 50 -0.29 10.85 19.43
CA THR A 50 -0.17 10.38 20.82
C THR A 50 -1.13 11.10 21.73
N GLY A 51 -1.50 12.35 21.41
CA GLY A 51 -2.45 13.15 22.20
C GLY A 51 -3.90 12.77 21.94
N ASN A 52 -4.32 12.75 20.67
CA ASN A 52 -5.74 12.55 20.31
C ASN A 52 -6.04 11.19 19.66
N LYS A 53 -5.04 10.30 19.52
CA LYS A 53 -5.16 8.98 18.87
C LYS A 53 -5.62 9.01 17.41
N SER A 54 -5.54 10.15 16.71
CA SER A 54 -5.82 10.23 15.28
C SER A 54 -4.84 9.39 14.47
N ILE A 55 -5.33 8.75 13.40
CA ILE A 55 -4.57 7.83 12.54
C ILE A 55 -4.51 8.39 11.14
N LEU A 56 -3.29 8.49 10.60
CA LEU A 56 -3.04 8.78 9.19
C LEU A 56 -2.36 7.58 8.54
N LEU A 57 -2.79 7.25 7.32
CA LEU A 57 -2.30 6.13 6.54
C LEU A 57 -1.73 6.67 5.23
N PHE A 58 -0.52 6.26 4.89
CA PHE A 58 0.17 6.65 3.67
C PHE A 58 0.43 5.41 2.82
N TYR A 59 0.13 5.49 1.53
CA TYR A 59 0.28 4.40 0.56
C TYR A 59 1.55 4.56 -0.29
N SER A 60 2.17 5.75 -0.25
CA SER A 60 3.44 6.02 -0.92
C SER A 60 4.36 6.91 -0.08
N MET A 61 5.66 6.85 -0.36
CA MET A 61 6.65 7.75 0.25
C MET A 61 6.42 9.20 -0.18
N SER A 62 5.95 9.40 -1.41
CA SER A 62 5.61 10.70 -1.98
C SER A 62 4.46 11.39 -1.24
N GLU A 63 3.54 10.65 -0.62
CA GLU A 63 2.53 11.22 0.28
C GLU A 63 3.10 11.52 1.68
N TYR A 64 3.98 10.65 2.17
CA TYR A 64 4.50 10.73 3.54
C TYR A 64 5.55 11.81 3.73
N GLU A 65 6.48 11.97 2.77
CA GLU A 65 7.61 12.91 2.89
C GLU A 65 7.15 14.36 3.04
N PRO A 66 6.26 14.89 2.19
CA PRO A 66 5.76 16.26 2.37
C PRO A 66 5.00 16.43 3.69
N TRP A 67 4.18 15.44 4.07
CA TRP A 67 3.48 15.47 5.36
C TRP A 67 4.45 15.54 6.54
N LYS A 68 5.53 14.75 6.49
CA LYS A 68 6.56 14.75 7.53
C LYS A 68 7.29 16.10 7.60
N GLU A 69 7.51 16.76 6.47
CA GLU A 69 8.20 18.07 6.40
C GLU A 69 7.36 19.20 7.00
N THR A 70 6.03 19.09 7.03
CA THR A 70 5.16 20.11 7.65
C THR A 70 5.45 20.38 9.14
N PHE A 71 6.12 19.45 9.82
CA PHE A 71 6.45 19.56 11.25
C PHE A 71 7.90 20.02 11.53
N GLY A 72 8.64 20.47 10.51
CA GLY A 72 9.99 21.04 10.69
C GLY A 72 11.00 20.12 11.39
N GLY A 73 10.80 18.80 11.31
CA GLY A 73 11.65 17.79 11.98
C GLY A 73 11.23 17.43 13.41
N ASN A 74 10.36 18.21 14.07
CA ASN A 74 9.89 17.91 15.42
C ASN A 74 8.58 17.11 15.39
N ARG A 75 8.70 15.78 15.43
CA ARG A 75 7.57 14.82 15.41
C ARG A 75 6.90 14.65 16.77
N GLY A 76 7.10 15.60 17.69
CA GLY A 76 6.55 15.56 19.05
C GLY A 76 5.07 15.23 19.02
N GLY A 77 4.72 14.02 19.47
CA GLY A 77 3.33 13.55 19.49
C GLY A 77 2.89 12.64 18.34
N TRP A 78 3.72 12.24 17.37
CA TRP A 78 3.33 11.23 16.37
C TRP A 78 4.18 9.96 16.47
N SER A 79 3.53 8.81 16.69
CA SER A 79 4.12 7.48 16.57
C SER A 79 4.04 6.99 15.12
N ILE A 80 5.18 6.60 14.54
CA ILE A 80 5.26 6.16 13.14
C ILE A 80 5.54 4.67 13.07
N LYS A 81 4.65 3.92 12.43
CA LYS A 81 4.80 2.48 12.14
C LYS A 81 5.00 2.28 10.64
N HIS A 82 6.08 1.58 10.28
CA HIS A 82 6.36 1.18 8.90
C HIS A 82 5.93 -0.27 8.68
N TYR A 83 5.12 -0.51 7.65
CA TYR A 83 4.73 -1.86 7.24
C TYR A 83 5.74 -2.35 6.20
N LYS A 84 6.53 -3.36 6.55
CA LYS A 84 7.58 -3.95 5.70
C LYS A 84 7.07 -5.07 4.79
N GLY A 85 5.80 -5.48 4.95
CA GLY A 85 5.20 -6.55 4.17
C GLY A 85 3.83 -6.95 4.72
N LEU A 86 3.05 -7.69 3.93
CA LEU A 86 1.68 -8.11 4.26
C LEU A 86 1.62 -8.95 5.55
N GLY A 87 2.68 -9.70 5.88
CA GLY A 87 2.80 -10.45 7.14
C GLY A 87 3.00 -9.61 8.40
N THR A 88 3.16 -8.29 8.29
CA THR A 88 3.26 -7.38 9.44
C THR A 88 1.91 -6.76 9.86
N SER A 89 0.85 -7.08 9.11
CA SER A 89 -0.54 -6.73 9.42
C SER A 89 -1.12 -7.72 10.42
N THR A 90 -1.85 -7.23 11.41
CA THR A 90 -2.66 -8.09 12.29
C THR A 90 -3.98 -8.46 11.62
N SER A 91 -4.60 -9.59 11.99
CA SER A 91 -5.90 -10.01 11.43
C SER A 91 -6.97 -8.93 11.59
N ALA A 92 -6.99 -8.23 12.73
CA ALA A 92 -7.89 -7.11 12.98
C ALA A 92 -7.68 -5.92 12.01
N GLN A 93 -6.46 -5.70 11.52
CA GLN A 93 -6.20 -4.70 10.48
C GLN A 93 -6.65 -5.18 9.11
N GLY A 94 -6.46 -6.47 8.81
CA GLY A 94 -6.98 -7.10 7.60
C GLY A 94 -8.48 -6.88 7.46
N TRP A 95 -9.25 -7.18 8.50
CA TRP A 95 -10.69 -6.93 8.53
C TRP A 95 -11.05 -5.47 8.22
N LYS A 96 -10.36 -4.50 8.80
CA LYS A 96 -10.59 -3.06 8.52
C LYS A 96 -10.30 -2.67 7.07
N TYR A 97 -9.33 -3.34 6.42
CA TYR A 97 -9.06 -3.10 5.01
C TYR A 97 -10.20 -3.63 4.14
N PHE A 98 -10.75 -4.80 4.47
CA PHE A 98 -11.91 -5.38 3.78
C PHE A 98 -13.21 -4.61 4.04
N GLU A 99 -13.43 -4.07 5.24
CA GLU A 99 -14.55 -3.15 5.51
C GLU A 99 -14.55 -1.92 4.59
N ASN A 100 -13.35 -1.46 4.20
CA ASN A 100 -13.16 -0.36 3.28
C ASN A 100 -12.51 -0.83 1.97
N ILE A 101 -12.99 -1.95 1.41
CA ILE A 101 -12.38 -2.58 0.24
C ILE A 101 -12.23 -1.63 -0.95
N ALA A 102 -13.20 -0.73 -1.16
CA ALA A 102 -13.15 0.25 -2.25
C ALA A 102 -11.93 1.17 -2.22
N LYS A 103 -11.38 1.48 -1.02
CA LYS A 103 -10.15 2.29 -0.87
C LYS A 103 -8.88 1.49 -1.14
N HIS A 104 -8.97 0.17 -1.00
CA HIS A 104 -7.85 -0.75 -1.15
C HIS A 104 -7.87 -1.45 -2.52
N LYS A 105 -8.95 -1.31 -3.27
CA LYS A 105 -9.13 -1.86 -4.61
C LYS A 105 -8.63 -0.84 -5.65
N LYS A 106 -7.70 -1.25 -6.50
CA LYS A 106 -7.34 -0.52 -7.73
C LYS A 106 -7.62 -1.41 -8.93
N ASP A 107 -8.41 -0.91 -9.86
CA ASP A 107 -8.61 -1.60 -11.13
C ASP A 107 -7.33 -1.50 -11.96
N PHE A 108 -6.99 -2.59 -12.63
CA PHE A 108 -5.90 -2.64 -13.58
C PHE A 108 -6.43 -2.08 -14.91
N VAL A 109 -5.85 -0.97 -15.38
CA VAL A 109 -6.17 -0.35 -16.70
C VAL A 109 -5.02 -0.61 -17.65
#